data_AF-A0A075B528-F1
#
_entry.id   AF-A0A075B528-F1
#
_cell.length_a   1.000
_cell.length_b   1.000
_cell.length_c   1.000
_cell.angle_alpha   90.00
_cell.angle_beta   90.00
_cell.angle_gamma   90.00
#
_symmetry.space_group_name_H-M   'P 1'
#
loop_
_entity.id
_entity.type
_entity.pdbx_description
1 polymer ?
#
loop_
_entity_poly.entity_id
_entity_poly.type
_entity_poly.pdbx_seq_one_letter_code
_entity_poly.pdbx_strand_id
1 'polypeptide(L)'
;MVQLVQKKLRNKLYITIEQIENALKPLKCDLEFTPNDWSVARSRVLFLLEKELKQTELILEEIHSRYDKRTLLNAVEYLKKQRLDDYMDPSLIKKGNEAAILNKKINIIKYRLDKLRESNCEVPFSVYEDSQRRSFFSKFMPKKKQTSVYDSDKINDHESVLLIQKDLCQSLCPEIYMYLVLEKALSLTSMFVYSEIVEECLDPIPSVDEYRLYNMDPEFAKEFAKQNPHIASQLKLQERKAILEKARFKLSSLLNRDNN
;
A
#
# COMPACT_ATOMS: atom_id res chain seq x y z
N MET A 1 -7.72 -22.55 -12.91
CA MET A 1 -7.41 -21.10 -13.07
C MET A 1 -7.00 -20.41 -11.77
N VAL A 2 -7.89 -20.10 -10.82
CA VAL A 2 -7.52 -19.28 -9.62
C VAL A 2 -6.37 -19.88 -8.81
N GLN A 3 -6.40 -21.19 -8.54
CA GLN A 3 -5.32 -21.87 -7.80
C GLN A 3 -3.97 -21.83 -8.54
N LEU A 4 -3.97 -21.82 -9.87
CA LEU A 4 -2.77 -21.74 -10.68
C LEU A 4 -2.16 -20.35 -10.60
N VAL A 5 -2.98 -19.31 -10.74
CA VAL A 5 -2.56 -17.91 -10.57
C VAL A 5 -2.00 -17.70 -9.16
N GLN A 6 -2.67 -18.21 -8.13
CA GLN A 6 -2.17 -18.17 -6.75
C GLN A 6 -0.82 -18.87 -6.58
N LYS A 7 -0.59 -19.99 -7.28
CA LYS A 7 0.72 -20.67 -7.26
C LYS A 7 1.81 -19.82 -7.92
N LYS A 8 1.52 -19.24 -9.09
CA LYS A 8 2.46 -18.39 -9.82
C LYS A 8 2.84 -17.15 -8.99
N LEU A 9 1.85 -16.48 -8.40
CA LEU A 9 2.05 -15.36 -7.48
C LEU A 9 2.93 -15.73 -6.29
N ARG A 10 2.63 -16.85 -5.61
CA ARG A 10 3.40 -17.28 -4.43
C ARG A 10 4.87 -17.56 -4.74
N ASN A 11 5.17 -18.12 -5.90
CA ASN A 11 6.54 -18.42 -6.30
C ASN A 11 7.40 -17.15 -6.46
N LYS A 12 6.80 -16.06 -6.94
CA LYS A 12 7.50 -14.80 -7.21
C LYS A 12 7.53 -13.85 -6.03
N LEU A 13 6.50 -13.90 -5.18
CA LEU A 13 6.31 -12.99 -4.05
C LEU A 13 7.55 -12.89 -3.13
N TYR A 14 8.18 -14.02 -2.79
CA TYR A 14 9.36 -14.00 -1.91
C TYR A 14 10.54 -13.25 -2.54
N ILE A 15 10.84 -13.54 -3.81
CA ILE A 15 11.95 -12.91 -4.55
C ILE A 15 11.68 -11.41 -4.73
N THR A 16 10.45 -11.04 -5.08
CA THR A 16 10.08 -9.63 -5.25
C THR A 16 10.19 -8.85 -3.94
N ILE A 17 9.80 -9.43 -2.80
CA ILE A 17 9.97 -8.79 -1.49
C ILE A 17 11.44 -8.55 -1.18
N GLU A 18 12.30 -9.53 -1.43
CA GLU A 18 13.75 -9.40 -1.20
C GLU A 18 14.36 -8.29 -2.08
N GLN A 19 13.96 -8.22 -3.36
CA GLN A 19 14.39 -7.16 -4.27
C GLN A 19 13.91 -5.78 -3.82
N ILE A 20 12.64 -5.64 -3.44
CA ILE A 20 12.08 -4.40 -2.91
C ILE A 20 12.85 -3.98 -1.65
N GLU A 21 13.11 -4.91 -0.73
CA GLU A 21 13.85 -4.61 0.50
C GLU A 21 15.27 -4.13 0.20
N ASN A 22 15.97 -4.79 -0.73
CA ASN A 22 17.29 -4.37 -1.18
C ASN A 22 17.26 -2.98 -1.80
N ALA A 23 16.24 -2.68 -2.61
CA ALA A 23 16.07 -1.38 -3.25
C ALA A 23 15.70 -0.27 -2.26
N LEU A 24 15.01 -0.59 -1.15
CA LEU A 24 14.67 0.36 -0.09
C LEU A 24 15.85 0.64 0.88
N LYS A 25 16.94 -0.13 0.84
CA LYS A 25 18.11 0.06 1.74
C LYS A 25 18.69 1.49 1.69
N PRO A 26 18.89 2.14 0.53
CA PRO A 26 19.43 3.50 0.46
C PRO A 26 18.56 4.52 1.21
N LEU A 27 17.23 4.39 1.11
CA LEU A 27 16.27 5.30 1.77
C LEU A 27 16.33 5.23 3.30
N LYS A 28 16.96 4.20 3.88
CA LYS A 28 17.14 4.07 5.33
C LYS A 28 18.26 4.96 5.86
N CYS A 29 19.25 5.29 5.02
CA CYS A 29 20.42 6.07 5.42
C CYS A 29 20.24 7.54 5.07
N ASP A 30 19.94 7.83 3.80
CA ASP A 30 19.86 9.20 3.28
C ASP A 30 18.70 9.32 2.28
N LEU A 31 17.95 10.42 2.39
CA LEU A 31 16.87 10.76 1.47
C LEU A 31 17.24 12.03 0.72
N GLU A 32 17.47 11.89 -0.59
CA GLU A 32 17.68 13.02 -1.48
C GLU A 32 16.33 13.57 -1.98
N PHE A 33 16.10 14.87 -1.79
CA PHE A 33 14.91 15.55 -2.29
C PHE A 33 15.25 16.98 -2.73
N THR A 34 14.54 17.44 -3.75
CA THR A 34 14.68 18.82 -4.25
C THR A 34 13.82 19.78 -3.44
N PRO A 35 14.09 21.10 -3.47
CA PRO A 35 13.22 22.06 -2.81
C PRO A 35 11.80 22.07 -3.39
N ASN A 36 11.67 21.74 -4.68
CA ASN A 36 10.37 21.57 -5.31
C ASN A 36 9.62 20.39 -4.71
N ASP A 37 10.28 19.23 -4.52
CA ASP A 37 9.68 18.05 -3.89
C ASP A 37 9.14 18.38 -2.49
N TRP A 38 9.90 19.16 -1.70
CA TRP A 38 9.46 19.62 -0.38
C TRP A 38 8.19 20.48 -0.44
N SER A 39 8.11 21.41 -1.40
CA SER A 39 6.94 22.28 -1.56
C SER A 39 5.67 21.49 -1.98
N VAL A 40 5.84 20.50 -2.85
CA VAL A 40 4.77 19.61 -3.31
C VAL A 40 4.31 18.72 -2.15
N ALA A 41 5.25 18.11 -1.42
CA ALA A 41 4.97 17.32 -0.24
C ALA A 41 4.25 18.13 0.84
N ARG A 42 4.69 19.36 1.12
CA ARG A 42 4.03 20.27 2.06
C ARG A 42 2.57 20.50 1.68
N SER A 43 2.33 20.86 0.42
CA SER A 43 0.98 21.11 -0.10
C SER A 43 0.10 19.87 0.03
N ARG A 44 0.66 18.69 -0.24
CA ARG A 44 -0.06 17.42 -0.15
C ARG A 44 -0.39 17.03 1.29
N VAL A 45 0.57 17.18 2.21
CA VAL A 45 0.38 16.88 3.64
C VAL A 45 -0.67 17.80 4.26
N LEU A 46 -0.64 19.09 3.94
CA LEU A 46 -1.68 20.04 4.37
C LEU A 46 -3.06 19.58 3.91
N PHE A 47 -3.20 19.22 2.63
CA PHE A 47 -4.45 18.69 2.09
C PHE A 47 -4.90 17.39 2.78
N LEU A 48 -3.98 16.46 3.04
CA LEU A 48 -4.28 15.18 3.71
C LEU A 48 -4.73 15.40 5.16
N LEU A 49 -4.05 16.25 5.91
CA LEU A 49 -4.41 16.59 7.29
C LEU A 49 -5.76 17.31 7.37
N GLU A 50 -6.06 18.22 6.44
CA GLU A 50 -7.37 18.87 6.35
C GLU A 50 -8.49 17.87 6.04
N LYS A 51 -8.23 16.91 5.14
CA LYS A 51 -9.18 15.84 4.83
C LYS A 51 -9.44 14.94 6.04
N GLU A 52 -8.38 14.52 6.74
CA GLU A 52 -8.48 13.72 7.98
C GLU A 52 -9.24 14.48 9.07
N LEU A 53 -8.98 15.78 9.22
CA LEU A 53 -9.71 16.63 10.17
C LEU A 53 -11.21 16.61 9.86
N LYS A 54 -11.61 16.86 8.61
CA LYS A 54 -13.03 16.82 8.20
C LYS A 54 -13.66 15.46 8.45
N GLN A 55 -12.97 14.36 8.11
CA GLN A 55 -13.49 13.01 8.35
C GLN A 55 -13.66 12.70 9.83
N THR A 56 -12.71 13.11 10.67
CA THR A 56 -12.80 12.89 12.13
C THR A 56 -13.88 13.73 12.80
N GLU A 57 -14.09 14.97 12.34
CA GLU A 57 -15.19 15.82 12.79
C GLU A 57 -16.55 15.21 12.43
N LEU A 58 -16.72 14.70 11.21
CA LEU A 58 -17.96 14.02 10.78
C LEU A 58 -18.28 12.79 11.64
N ILE A 59 -17.28 11.95 11.94
CA ILE A 59 -17.48 10.77 12.79
C ILE A 59 -17.88 11.19 14.21
N LEU A 60 -17.28 12.27 14.72
CA LEU A 60 -17.60 12.80 16.04
C LEU A 60 -19.01 13.41 16.11
N GLU A 61 -19.45 14.11 15.05
CA GLU A 61 -20.82 14.60 14.91
C GLU A 61 -21.83 13.45 14.89
N GLU A 62 -21.53 12.36 14.17
CA GLU A 62 -22.36 11.16 14.17
C GLU A 62 -22.50 10.57 15.59
N ILE A 63 -21.41 10.51 16.36
CA ILE A 63 -21.46 10.04 17.74
C ILE A 63 -22.28 10.99 18.63
N HIS A 64 -22.11 12.31 18.47
CA HIS A 64 -22.87 13.31 19.20
C HIS A 64 -24.36 13.37 18.84
N SER A 65 -24.74 12.96 17.62
CA SER A 65 -26.15 12.86 17.23
C SER A 65 -26.90 11.75 17.98
N ARG A 66 -26.18 10.69 18.38
CA ARG A 66 -26.75 9.53 19.09
C ARG A 66 -26.62 9.64 20.61
N TYR A 67 -25.60 10.35 21.10
CA TYR A 67 -25.28 10.43 22.52
C TYR A 67 -24.92 11.86 22.95
N ASP A 68 -25.54 12.30 24.04
CA ASP A 68 -25.25 13.60 24.65
C ASP A 68 -23.80 13.71 25.14
N LYS A 69 -23.26 14.94 25.13
CA LYS A 69 -21.92 15.23 25.66
C LYS A 69 -21.76 14.77 27.12
N ARG A 70 -22.80 14.93 27.95
CA ARG A 70 -22.76 14.55 29.38
C ARG A 70 -22.66 13.04 29.58
N THR A 71 -23.38 12.25 28.79
CA THR A 71 -23.37 10.78 28.92
C THR A 71 -22.03 10.20 28.48
N LEU A 72 -21.43 10.74 27.41
CA LEU A 72 -20.09 10.37 26.95
C LEU A 72 -19.01 10.75 27.97
N LEU A 73 -19.11 11.93 28.59
CA LEU A 73 -18.17 12.34 29.65
C LEU A 73 -18.26 11.43 30.87
N ASN A 74 -19.48 11.09 31.31
CA ASN A 74 -19.69 10.16 32.42
C ASN A 74 -19.09 8.77 32.10
N ALA A 75 -19.25 8.29 30.86
CA ALA A 75 -18.68 7.02 30.41
C ALA A 75 -17.14 7.03 30.43
N VAL A 76 -16.51 8.15 30.07
CA VAL A 76 -15.05 8.33 30.14
C VAL A 76 -14.56 8.48 31.58
N GLU A 77 -15.32 9.18 32.43
CA GLU A 77 -14.99 9.32 33.86
C GLU A 77 -15.10 8.00 34.61
N TYR A 78 -16.07 7.16 34.26
CA TYR A 78 -16.21 5.80 34.79
C TYR A 78 -14.91 5.00 34.63
N LEU A 79 -14.29 5.06 33.43
CA LEU A 79 -13.01 4.40 33.17
C LEU A 79 -11.83 5.00 33.95
N LYS A 80 -11.82 6.33 34.15
CA LYS A 80 -10.77 7.00 34.93
C LYS A 80 -10.87 6.69 36.42
N LYS A 81 -12.08 6.57 36.96
CA LYS A 81 -12.34 6.43 38.40
C LYS A 81 -12.24 4.98 38.89
N GLN A 82 -12.24 3.96 38.02
CA GLN A 82 -12.20 2.53 38.39
C GLN A 82 -13.24 2.13 39.47
N ARG A 83 -14.33 2.89 39.63
CA ARG A 83 -15.34 2.59 40.66
C ARG A 83 -16.22 1.44 40.18
N LEU A 84 -16.14 0.33 40.90
CA LEU A 84 -16.82 -0.95 40.64
C LEU A 84 -18.32 -0.94 40.95
N ASP A 85 -18.85 0.13 41.58
CA ASP A 85 -20.18 0.11 42.20
C ASP A 85 -21.32 0.57 41.27
N ASP A 86 -21.03 1.22 40.12
CA ASP A 86 -22.03 1.63 39.14
C ASP A 86 -21.90 0.80 37.85
N TYR A 87 -22.90 -0.05 37.55
CA TYR A 87 -22.93 -0.78 36.28
C TYR A 87 -23.21 0.18 35.12
N MET A 88 -22.27 0.27 34.17
CA MET A 88 -22.40 1.08 32.96
C MET A 88 -22.25 0.19 31.73
N ASP A 89 -23.10 0.39 30.70
CA ASP A 89 -23.12 -0.42 29.49
C ASP A 89 -21.74 -0.40 28.78
N PRO A 90 -21.08 -1.56 28.57
CA PRO A 90 -19.82 -1.66 27.85
C PRO A 90 -19.82 -1.02 26.45
N SER A 91 -20.97 -1.01 25.76
CA SER A 91 -21.11 -0.37 24.45
C SER A 91 -20.95 1.15 24.55
N LEU A 92 -21.61 1.76 25.54
CA LEU A 92 -21.54 3.19 25.82
C LEU A 92 -20.14 3.62 26.27
N ILE A 93 -19.46 2.79 27.06
CA ILE A 93 -18.06 3.02 27.45
C ILE A 93 -17.13 3.06 26.24
N LYS A 94 -17.27 2.10 25.31
CA LYS A 94 -16.49 2.09 24.06
C LYS A 94 -16.73 3.36 23.23
N LYS A 95 -17.99 3.79 23.11
CA LYS A 95 -18.36 5.01 22.38
C LYS A 95 -17.87 6.29 23.05
N GLY A 96 -17.91 6.35 24.39
CA GLY A 96 -17.31 7.44 25.17
C GLY A 96 -15.81 7.57 24.93
N ASN A 97 -15.08 6.45 24.96
CA ASN A 97 -13.65 6.42 24.64
C ASN A 97 -13.34 6.84 23.21
N GLU A 98 -14.08 6.30 22.25
CA GLU A 98 -13.94 6.64 20.84
C GLU A 98 -14.10 8.16 20.64
N ALA A 99 -15.15 8.75 21.20
CA ALA A 99 -15.37 10.20 21.15
C ALA A 99 -14.25 11.00 21.84
N ALA A 100 -13.71 10.52 22.97
CA ALA A 100 -12.59 11.17 23.65
C ALA A 100 -11.29 11.11 22.84
N ILE A 101 -11.02 9.98 22.17
CA ILE A 101 -9.86 9.81 21.28
C ILE A 101 -10.00 10.71 20.05
N LEU A 102 -11.19 10.76 19.44
CA LEU A 102 -11.46 11.62 18.28
C LEU A 102 -11.27 13.10 18.62
N ASN A 103 -11.79 13.57 19.75
CA ASN A 103 -11.55 14.95 20.22
C ASN A 103 -10.06 15.26 20.40
N LYS A 104 -9.30 14.35 21.00
CA LYS A 104 -7.84 14.50 21.13
C LYS A 104 -7.16 14.53 19.76
N LYS A 105 -7.54 13.63 18.84
CA LYS A 105 -7.01 13.57 17.47
C LYS A 105 -7.28 14.89 16.73
N ILE A 106 -8.50 15.43 16.80
CA ILE A 106 -8.87 16.71 16.18
C ILE A 106 -7.99 17.84 16.72
N ASN A 107 -7.81 17.94 18.03
CA ASN A 107 -6.96 18.97 18.64
C ASN A 107 -5.50 18.87 18.19
N ILE A 108 -4.96 17.65 18.10
CA ILE A 108 -3.59 17.42 17.63
C ILE A 108 -3.47 17.82 16.15
N ILE A 109 -4.40 17.40 15.30
CA ILE A 109 -4.37 17.71 13.86
C ILE A 109 -4.49 19.22 13.63
N LYS A 110 -5.40 19.91 14.33
CA LYS A 110 -5.54 21.39 14.27
C LYS A 110 -4.24 22.09 14.64
N TYR A 111 -3.67 21.73 15.80
CA TYR A 111 -2.40 22.30 16.25
C TYR A 111 -1.27 22.08 15.23
N ARG A 112 -1.17 20.88 14.64
CA ARG A 112 -0.14 20.59 13.63
C ARG A 112 -0.40 21.32 12.31
N LEU A 113 -1.65 21.44 11.87
CA LEU A 113 -2.02 22.21 10.68
C LEU A 113 -1.62 23.68 10.81
N ASP A 114 -1.93 24.30 11.95
CA ASP A 114 -1.57 25.69 12.22
C ASP A 114 -0.04 25.85 12.23
N LYS A 115 0.67 24.94 12.92
CA LYS A 115 2.14 24.94 12.95
C LYS A 115 2.77 24.75 11.56
N LEU A 116 2.21 23.90 10.70
CA LEU A 116 2.71 23.66 9.35
C LEU A 116 2.40 24.81 8.38
N ARG A 117 1.35 25.59 8.65
CA ARG A 117 1.03 26.82 7.92
C ARG A 117 1.97 27.94 8.31
N GLU A 118 2.22 28.10 9.61
CA GLU A 118 3.13 29.11 10.17
C GLU A 118 4.61 28.81 9.93
N SER A 119 4.99 27.53 9.80
CA SER A 119 6.37 27.14 9.58
C SER A 119 6.86 27.62 8.22
N ASN A 120 7.69 28.66 8.20
CA ASN A 120 8.51 29.05 7.07
C ASN A 120 9.75 28.16 6.98
N CYS A 121 9.53 26.85 6.83
CA CYS A 121 10.59 25.93 6.41
C CYS A 121 10.78 26.13 4.90
N GLU A 122 11.42 27.23 4.51
CA GLU A 122 12.13 27.29 3.25
C GLU A 122 13.33 26.37 3.37
N VAL A 123 13.52 25.58 2.32
CA VAL A 123 14.35 24.39 2.29
C VAL A 123 15.76 24.72 2.79
N PRO A 124 16.32 24.00 3.78
CA PRO A 124 17.68 24.23 4.18
C PRO A 124 18.59 23.87 3.00
N PHE A 125 19.64 24.67 2.83
CA PHE A 125 20.69 24.48 1.85
C PHE A 125 21.17 23.03 1.94
N SER A 126 20.77 22.16 1.01
CA SER A 126 21.45 20.87 0.83
C SER A 126 22.86 21.25 0.44
N VAL A 127 23.79 21.25 1.39
CA VAL A 127 25.20 21.48 1.10
C VAL A 127 25.61 20.30 0.22
N TYR A 128 25.58 20.52 -1.09
CA TYR A 128 26.52 19.90 -2.00
C TYR A 128 27.92 20.29 -1.48
N GLU A 129 28.49 19.48 -0.60
CA GLU A 129 29.94 19.31 -0.66
C GLU A 129 30.17 18.18 -1.63
N ASP A 130 30.29 18.60 -2.89
CA ASP A 130 30.98 17.86 -3.92
C ASP A 130 32.19 17.17 -3.29
N SER A 131 32.18 15.84 -3.41
CA SER A 131 33.36 15.02 -3.33
C SER A 131 34.56 15.80 -3.84
N GLN A 132 35.57 16.01 -3.01
CA GLN A 132 36.88 16.46 -3.48
C GLN A 132 37.43 15.39 -4.44
N ARG A 133 36.99 15.39 -5.70
CA ARG A 133 37.90 15.12 -6.81
C ARG A 133 38.89 16.27 -6.78
N ARG A 134 39.98 16.06 -6.03
CA ARG A 134 41.16 16.93 -6.00
C ARG A 134 41.68 17.08 -7.42
N SER A 135 41.15 18.03 -8.16
CA SER A 135 41.75 18.51 -9.38
C SER A 135 42.83 19.52 -8.97
N PHE A 136 44.08 19.21 -9.32
CA PHE A 136 45.31 19.86 -8.92
C PHE A 136 45.47 21.34 -9.33
N PHE A 137 44.42 22.00 -9.84
CA PHE A 137 44.53 23.25 -10.61
C PHE A 137 43.81 24.48 -10.03
N SER A 138 43.45 24.52 -8.73
CA SER A 138 42.84 25.74 -8.13
C SER A 138 43.83 26.67 -7.41
N LYS A 139 45.12 26.65 -7.78
CA LYS A 139 46.16 27.53 -7.20
C LYS A 139 46.11 29.00 -7.63
N PHE A 140 45.11 29.42 -8.39
CA PHE A 140 44.99 30.81 -8.85
C PHE A 140 43.54 31.28 -8.74
N MET A 141 43.17 31.89 -7.61
CA MET A 141 42.28 33.06 -7.49
C MET A 141 42.07 33.45 -5.99
N PRO A 142 41.90 34.76 -5.67
CA PRO A 142 41.87 35.25 -4.30
C PRO A 142 40.48 35.10 -3.64
N LYS A 143 40.48 34.72 -2.36
CA LYS A 143 39.29 34.49 -1.52
C LYS A 143 38.61 35.82 -1.16
N LYS A 144 37.30 35.96 -1.41
CA LYS A 144 36.44 36.92 -0.71
C LYS A 144 35.82 36.25 0.51
N LYS A 145 36.11 36.77 1.70
CA LYS A 145 35.52 36.36 2.99
C LYS A 145 34.08 36.88 3.06
N GLN A 146 33.12 36.00 3.27
CA GLN A 146 31.85 36.35 3.91
C GLN A 146 31.80 35.66 5.26
N THR A 147 31.75 36.49 6.30
CA THR A 147 31.59 36.13 7.70
C THR A 147 30.15 35.74 7.98
N SER A 148 29.92 34.55 8.56
CA SER A 148 28.71 34.29 9.33
C SER A 148 29.09 33.66 10.65
N VAL A 149 28.45 34.20 11.68
CA VAL A 149 28.70 34.08 13.12
C VAL A 149 28.16 32.75 13.61
N TYR A 150 28.99 31.90 14.24
CA TYR A 150 28.66 31.05 15.40
C TYR A 150 29.96 30.58 16.06
N ASP A 151 29.99 30.65 17.39
CA ASP A 151 31.15 30.41 18.26
C ASP A 151 31.68 28.97 18.15
N SER A 152 32.98 28.85 17.87
CA SER A 152 33.74 27.61 17.94
C SER A 152 34.49 27.55 19.27
N ASP A 153 33.99 26.76 20.22
CA ASP A 153 34.83 26.29 21.31
C ASP A 153 35.82 25.25 20.77
N LYS A 154 37.08 25.42 21.15
CA LYS A 154 38.26 24.70 20.68
C LYS A 154 38.18 23.21 21.01
N ILE A 155 38.32 22.35 20.01
CA ILE A 155 38.78 20.96 20.19
C ILE A 155 39.89 20.68 19.16
N ASN A 156 41.04 20.28 19.68
CA ASN A 156 42.22 19.92 18.91
C ASN A 156 42.00 18.60 18.16
N ASP A 157 42.52 18.57 16.93
CA ASP A 157 43.18 17.47 16.22
C ASP A 157 42.60 16.03 16.27
N HIS A 158 42.32 15.55 15.05
CA HIS A 158 42.29 14.15 14.61
C HIS A 158 41.13 13.25 15.06
N GLU A 159 39.91 13.61 14.68
CA GLU A 159 38.94 12.63 14.18
C GLU A 159 37.90 13.38 13.34
N SER A 160 37.76 13.01 12.06
CA SER A 160 36.69 13.56 11.23
C SER A 160 35.38 12.90 11.64
N VAL A 161 34.82 13.35 12.76
CA VAL A 161 33.45 13.02 13.12
C VAL A 161 32.56 13.67 12.06
N LEU A 162 32.05 12.85 11.15
CA LEU A 162 30.96 13.21 10.25
C LEU A 162 29.77 13.65 11.13
N LEU A 163 29.66 14.95 11.38
CA LEU A 163 28.45 15.55 11.91
C LEU A 163 27.39 15.45 10.80
N ILE A 164 26.62 14.36 10.80
CA ILE A 164 25.39 14.27 10.01
C ILE A 164 24.45 15.32 10.59
N GLN A 165 24.52 16.53 10.05
CA GLN A 165 23.71 17.66 10.45
C GLN A 165 22.28 17.38 10.01
N LYS A 166 21.50 16.69 10.85
CA LYS A 166 20.07 16.46 10.60
C LYS A 166 19.40 17.81 10.41
N ASP A 167 18.87 18.05 9.21
CA ASP A 167 18.25 19.31 8.84
C ASP A 167 17.21 19.76 9.88
N LEU A 168 17.30 21.01 10.31
CA LEU A 168 16.40 21.59 11.31
C LEU A 168 14.92 21.52 10.86
N CYS A 169 14.69 21.59 9.54
CA CYS A 169 13.35 21.49 8.95
C CYS A 169 12.78 20.06 8.99
N GLN A 170 13.62 19.02 8.91
CA GLN A 170 13.18 17.62 9.03
C GLN A 170 12.68 17.33 10.45
N SER A 171 13.34 17.88 11.48
CA SER A 171 12.92 17.68 12.87
C SER A 171 11.68 18.50 13.26
N LEU A 172 11.50 19.68 12.66
CA LEU A 172 10.35 20.54 12.94
C LEU A 172 9.06 20.04 12.26
N CYS A 173 9.18 19.57 11.01
CA CYS A 173 8.07 19.14 10.15
C CYS A 173 8.21 17.67 9.70
N PRO A 174 8.12 16.70 10.63
CA PRO A 174 8.26 15.29 10.32
C PRO A 174 7.21 14.76 9.35
N GLU A 175 6.01 15.35 9.28
CA GLU A 175 4.95 14.89 8.38
C GLU A 175 5.33 15.06 6.90
N ILE A 176 5.99 16.17 6.57
CA ILE A 176 6.45 16.45 5.20
C ILE A 176 7.57 15.49 4.83
N TYR A 177 8.53 15.31 5.73
CA TYR A 177 9.64 14.37 5.53
C TYR A 177 9.13 12.93 5.37
N MET A 178 8.23 12.47 6.25
CA MET A 178 7.65 11.13 6.16
C MET A 178 6.84 10.93 4.88
N TYR A 179 6.17 11.97 4.38
CA TYR A 179 5.50 11.92 3.09
C TYR A 179 6.49 11.75 1.93
N LEU A 180 7.62 12.46 1.94
CA LEU A 180 8.67 12.31 0.93
C LEU A 180 9.29 10.91 0.93
N VAL A 181 9.61 10.38 2.12
CA VAL A 181 10.10 9.00 2.27
C VAL A 181 9.08 8.02 1.69
N LEU A 182 7.80 8.19 2.04
CA LEU A 182 6.72 7.35 1.55
C LEU A 182 6.58 7.42 0.03
N GLU A 183 6.62 8.61 -0.56
CA GLU A 183 6.48 8.80 -2.00
C GLU A 183 7.62 8.13 -2.78
N LYS A 184 8.87 8.32 -2.35
CA LYS A 184 10.03 7.66 -2.98
C LYS A 184 9.98 6.14 -2.80
N ALA A 185 9.63 5.66 -1.61
CA ALA A 185 9.48 4.23 -1.34
C ALA A 185 8.37 3.59 -2.17
N LEU A 186 7.22 4.24 -2.31
CA LEU A 186 6.10 3.78 -3.12
C LEU A 186 6.44 3.77 -4.61
N SER A 187 7.09 4.83 -5.12
CA SER A 187 7.51 4.90 -6.51
C SER A 187 8.46 3.75 -6.87
N LEU A 188 9.43 3.47 -5.99
CA LEU A 188 10.37 2.38 -6.18
C LEU A 188 9.67 1.02 -6.10
N THR A 189 8.87 0.80 -5.06
CA THR A 189 8.13 -0.45 -4.86
C THR A 189 7.19 -0.74 -6.02
N SER A 190 6.48 0.27 -6.53
CA SER A 190 5.57 0.13 -7.67
C SER A 190 6.29 -0.35 -8.93
N MET A 191 7.52 0.10 -9.16
CA MET A 191 8.33 -0.33 -10.30
C MET A 191 8.66 -1.83 -10.21
N PHE A 192 9.11 -2.31 -9.05
CA PHE A 192 9.42 -3.73 -8.83
C PHE A 192 8.18 -4.62 -8.87
N VAL A 193 7.07 -4.19 -8.26
CA VAL A 193 5.80 -4.93 -8.32
C VAL A 193 5.34 -5.08 -9.77
N TYR A 194 5.45 -4.00 -10.56
CA TYR A 194 5.07 -4.04 -11.96
C TYR A 194 5.96 -5.02 -12.77
N SER A 195 7.29 -4.89 -12.69
CA SER A 195 8.20 -5.72 -13.48
C SER A 195 8.23 -7.20 -13.05
N GLU A 196 8.15 -7.49 -11.75
CA GLU A 196 8.39 -8.85 -11.23
C GLU A 196 7.10 -9.66 -11.04
N ILE A 197 6.00 -8.98 -10.69
CA ILE A 197 4.71 -9.65 -10.42
C ILE A 197 3.77 -9.48 -11.60
N VAL A 198 3.57 -8.23 -12.06
CA VAL A 198 2.53 -7.94 -13.05
C VAL A 198 2.91 -8.49 -14.42
N GLU A 199 4.11 -8.18 -14.93
CA GLU A 199 4.56 -8.69 -16.24
C GLU A 199 4.57 -10.22 -16.25
N GLU A 200 5.19 -10.85 -15.25
CA GLU A 200 5.21 -12.31 -15.12
C GLU A 200 3.79 -12.91 -15.01
N CYS A 201 2.85 -12.29 -14.28
CA CYS A 201 1.49 -12.83 -14.19
C CYS A 201 0.66 -12.62 -15.45
N LEU A 202 0.93 -11.55 -16.20
CA LEU A 202 0.28 -11.23 -17.46
C LEU A 202 0.88 -12.01 -18.63
N ASP A 203 2.12 -12.50 -18.50
CA ASP A 203 2.66 -13.46 -19.44
C ASP A 203 1.68 -14.62 -19.57
N PRO A 204 1.23 -14.92 -20.81
CA PRO A 204 0.20 -15.91 -21.05
C PRO A 204 0.61 -17.17 -20.33
N ILE A 205 -0.24 -17.66 -19.43
CA ILE A 205 -0.01 -18.89 -18.67
C ILE A 205 0.37 -19.94 -19.72
N PRO A 206 1.66 -20.32 -19.84
CA PRO A 206 2.06 -21.20 -20.91
C PRO A 206 1.37 -22.53 -20.64
N SER A 207 0.79 -23.13 -21.70
CA SER A 207 0.56 -24.55 -22.04
C SER A 207 0.54 -25.68 -20.97
N VAL A 208 1.00 -25.48 -19.74
CA VAL A 208 0.80 -26.32 -18.56
C VAL A 208 -0.69 -26.57 -18.30
N ASP A 209 -1.56 -25.60 -18.62
CA ASP A 209 -3.00 -25.82 -18.62
C ASP A 209 -3.49 -26.53 -19.87
N GLU A 210 -2.87 -26.36 -21.05
CA GLU A 210 -3.20 -27.19 -22.23
C GLU A 210 -2.94 -28.67 -21.92
N TYR A 211 -1.76 -29.04 -21.42
CA TYR A 211 -1.47 -30.44 -21.09
C TYR A 211 -2.43 -31.01 -20.03
N ARG A 212 -2.83 -30.21 -19.03
CA ARG A 212 -3.82 -30.64 -18.03
C ARG A 212 -5.24 -30.71 -18.57
N LEU A 213 -5.61 -29.83 -19.49
CA LEU A 213 -6.90 -29.84 -20.17
C LEU A 213 -6.98 -31.01 -21.15
N TYR A 214 -5.89 -31.30 -21.86
CA TYR A 214 -5.79 -32.41 -22.82
C TYR A 214 -5.70 -33.78 -22.15
N ASN A 215 -5.09 -33.88 -20.96
CA ASN A 215 -5.03 -35.13 -20.18
C ASN A 215 -6.12 -35.22 -19.09
N MET A 216 -7.21 -34.48 -19.24
CA MET A 216 -8.33 -34.56 -18.33
C MET A 216 -9.05 -35.89 -18.50
N ASP A 217 -9.42 -36.54 -17.39
CA ASP A 217 -10.23 -37.76 -17.46
C ASP A 217 -11.52 -37.49 -18.23
N PRO A 218 -11.88 -38.34 -19.22
CA PRO A 218 -13.02 -38.10 -20.09
C PRO A 218 -14.35 -38.09 -19.34
N GLU A 219 -14.42 -38.75 -18.18
CA GLU A 219 -15.59 -38.70 -17.29
C GLU A 219 -15.70 -37.35 -16.59
N PHE A 220 -14.60 -36.86 -16.01
CA PHE A 220 -14.56 -35.55 -15.37
C PHE A 220 -14.84 -34.42 -16.37
N ALA A 221 -14.34 -34.52 -17.60
CA ALA A 221 -14.65 -33.57 -18.67
C ALA A 221 -16.15 -33.53 -19.01
N LYS A 222 -16.82 -34.69 -19.03
CA LYS A 222 -18.28 -34.76 -19.24
C LYS A 222 -19.06 -34.17 -18.08
N GLU A 223 -18.63 -34.41 -16.84
CA GLU A 223 -19.25 -33.81 -15.65
C GLU A 223 -19.07 -32.29 -15.64
N PHE A 224 -17.88 -31.80 -15.97
CA PHE A 224 -17.60 -30.38 -16.12
C PHE A 224 -18.46 -29.74 -17.21
N ALA A 225 -18.57 -30.37 -18.38
CA ALA A 225 -19.43 -29.88 -19.47
C ALA A 225 -20.92 -29.84 -19.09
N LYS A 226 -21.39 -30.77 -18.24
CA LYS A 226 -22.75 -30.81 -17.72
C LYS A 226 -23.08 -29.70 -16.71
N GLN A 227 -22.08 -29.00 -16.15
CA GLN A 227 -22.32 -27.85 -15.27
C GLN A 227 -23.04 -26.71 -16.00
N ASN A 228 -22.86 -26.60 -17.32
CA ASN A 228 -23.61 -25.64 -18.14
C ASN A 228 -24.93 -26.27 -18.63
N PRO A 229 -26.10 -25.69 -18.30
CA PRO A 229 -27.40 -26.28 -18.63
C PRO A 229 -27.67 -26.38 -20.14
N HIS A 230 -27.12 -25.46 -20.94
CA HIS A 230 -27.27 -25.47 -22.39
C HIS A 230 -26.47 -26.63 -23.01
N ILE A 231 -25.21 -26.77 -22.61
CA ILE A 231 -24.33 -27.85 -23.07
C ILE A 231 -24.87 -29.20 -22.59
N ALA A 232 -25.37 -29.29 -21.35
CA ALA A 232 -25.99 -30.51 -20.83
C ALA A 232 -27.21 -30.95 -21.66
N SER A 233 -28.03 -30.00 -22.09
CA SER A 233 -29.20 -30.28 -22.94
C SER A 233 -28.78 -30.75 -24.34
N GLN A 234 -27.75 -30.12 -24.91
CA GLN A 234 -27.17 -30.54 -26.19
C GLN A 234 -26.55 -31.95 -26.12
N LEU A 235 -25.80 -32.26 -25.05
CA LEU A 235 -25.22 -33.58 -24.83
C LEU A 235 -26.31 -34.65 -24.72
N LYS A 236 -27.37 -34.41 -23.95
CA LYS A 236 -28.52 -35.33 -23.86
C LYS A 236 -29.20 -35.55 -25.21
N LEU A 237 -29.32 -34.50 -26.02
CA LEU A 237 -29.94 -34.59 -27.34
C LEU A 237 -29.04 -35.39 -28.31
N GLN A 238 -27.73 -35.18 -28.26
CA GLN A 238 -26.76 -35.97 -29.02
C GLN A 238 -26.75 -37.45 -28.60
N GLU A 239 -26.80 -37.74 -27.29
CA GLU A 239 -26.89 -39.12 -26.77
C GLU A 239 -28.17 -39.82 -27.26
N ARG A 240 -29.32 -39.13 -27.18
CA ARG A 240 -30.60 -39.66 -27.71
C ARG A 240 -30.53 -39.93 -29.20
N LYS A 241 -29.96 -39.00 -29.98
CA LYS A 241 -29.77 -39.16 -31.42
C LYS A 241 -28.92 -40.38 -31.74
N ALA A 242 -27.79 -40.56 -31.05
CA ALA A 242 -26.89 -41.70 -31.27
C ALA A 242 -27.57 -43.06 -30.99
N ILE A 243 -28.40 -43.15 -29.94
CA ILE A 243 -29.17 -44.36 -29.62
C ILE A 243 -30.20 -44.66 -30.73
N LEU A 244 -30.93 -43.62 -31.17
CA LEU A 244 -31.94 -43.76 -32.21
C LEU A 244 -31.33 -44.14 -33.57
N GLU A 245 -30.18 -43.55 -33.93
CA GLU A 245 -29.45 -43.93 -35.14
C GLU A 245 -28.97 -45.38 -35.09
N LYS A 246 -28.49 -45.84 -33.93
CA LYS A 246 -28.10 -47.25 -33.73
C LYS A 246 -29.30 -48.20 -33.84
N ALA A 247 -30.45 -47.83 -33.28
CA ALA A 247 -31.68 -48.60 -33.41
C ALA A 247 -32.16 -48.65 -34.87
N ARG A 248 -32.17 -47.50 -35.56
CA ARG A 248 -32.51 -47.41 -36.99
C ARG A 248 -31.61 -48.29 -37.85
N PHE A 249 -30.30 -48.26 -37.61
CA PHE A 249 -29.34 -49.06 -38.35
C PHE A 249 -29.57 -50.56 -38.15
N LYS A 250 -29.86 -50.99 -36.92
CA LYS A 250 -30.20 -52.39 -36.64
C LYS A 250 -31.49 -52.81 -37.34
N LEU A 251 -32.54 -52.00 -37.28
CA LEU A 251 -33.82 -52.30 -37.95
C LEU A 251 -33.66 -52.36 -39.47
N SER A 252 -32.93 -51.43 -40.08
CA SER A 252 -32.67 -51.47 -41.53
C SER A 252 -31.85 -52.70 -41.92
N SER A 253 -30.89 -53.13 -41.08
CA SER A 253 -30.11 -54.34 -41.34
C SER A 253 -30.93 -55.62 -41.26
N LEU A 254 -31.99 -55.64 -40.44
CA LEU A 254 -32.93 -56.77 -40.36
C LEU A 254 -33.91 -56.76 -41.53
N LEU A 255 -34.47 -55.60 -41.88
CA LEU A 255 -35.37 -55.45 -43.03
C LEU A 255 -34.70 -55.86 -44.34
N ASN A 256 -33.42 -55.51 -44.52
CA ASN A 256 -32.65 -55.91 -45.70
C ASN A 256 -32.29 -57.40 -45.71
N ARG A 257 -32.38 -58.10 -44.57
CA ARG A 257 -32.24 -59.56 -44.49
C ARG A 257 -33.55 -60.28 -44.81
N ASP A 258 -34.70 -59.73 -44.42
CA ASP A 258 -36.00 -60.34 -44.65
C ASP A 258 -36.50 -60.17 -46.11
N ASN A 259 -35.98 -59.17 -46.83
CA ASN A 259 -36.31 -58.88 -48.23
C ASN A 259 -35.44 -59.64 -49.27
N ASN A 260 -34.54 -60.52 -48.83
CA ASN A 260 -33.72 -61.42 -49.64
C ASN A 260 -34.02 -62.88 -49.29
#